data_AF-A0A7V5FTT8-F1
#
_entry.id   AF-A0A7V5FTT8-F1
#
_cell.length_a   1.000
_cell.length_b   1.000
_cell.length_c   1.000
_cell.angle_alpha   90.00
_cell.angle_beta   90.00
_cell.angle_gamma   90.00
#
_symmetry.space_group_name_H-M   'P 1'
#
loop_
_entity.id
_entity.type
_entity.pdbx_description
1 polymer ?
#
loop_
_entity_poly.entity_id
_entity_poly.type
_entity_poly.pdbx_seq_one_letter_code
_entity_poly.pdbx_strand_id
1 'polypeptide(L)' 'TVQRLQAMENLWDALLHEKVEIESPGWHQNVLKNRKKRIAAGEAEFLSLKELKAIRDV' A
#
# COMPACT_ATOMS: atom_id res chain seq x y z
N THR A 1 6.21 21.31 4.07
CA THR A 1 6.73 21.95 5.29
C THR A 1 6.76 20.93 6.42
N VAL A 2 7.71 21.05 7.34
CA VAL A 2 7.93 20.12 8.47
C VAL A 2 6.64 19.88 9.28
N GLN A 3 5.82 20.93 9.46
CA GLN A 3 4.55 20.84 10.19
C GLN A 3 3.52 19.89 9.56
N ARG A 4 3.47 19.77 8.23
CA ARG A 4 2.55 18.83 7.56
C ARG A 4 2.94 17.39 7.82
N LEU A 5 4.25 17.09 7.78
CA LEU A 5 4.78 15.77 8.11
C LEU A 5 4.50 15.42 9.57
N GLN A 6 4.78 16.34 10.50
CA GLN A 6 4.47 16.12 11.93
C GLN A 6 2.98 15.87 12.18
N ALA A 7 2.10 16.59 11.50
CA ALA A 7 0.66 16.33 11.58
C ALA A 7 0.29 14.94 11.04
N MET A 8 0.88 14.50 9.94
CA MET A 8 0.65 13.15 9.39
C MET A 8 1.14 12.05 10.35
N GLU A 9 2.32 12.22 10.96
CA GLU A 9 2.86 11.27 11.94
C GLU A 9 1.97 11.18 13.18
N ASN A 10 1.52 12.32 13.71
CA ASN A 10 0.63 12.34 14.88
C ASN A 10 -0.73 11.68 14.59
N LEU A 11 -1.29 11.88 13.40
CA LEU A 11 -2.52 11.21 12.98
C LEU A 11 -2.30 9.70 12.84
N TRP A 12 -1.18 9.30 12.25
CA TRP A 12 -0.83 7.90 12.08
C TRP A 12 -0.65 7.18 13.42
N ASP A 13 0.04 7.81 14.37
CA ASP A 13 0.23 7.29 15.72
C ASP A 13 -1.12 7.13 16.46
N ALA A 14 -2.02 8.12 16.34
CA ALA A 14 -3.36 8.01 16.92
C ALA A 14 -4.15 6.82 16.34
N LEU A 15 -4.12 6.62 15.01
CA LEU A 15 -4.83 5.53 14.33
C LEU A 15 -4.25 4.15 14.67
N LEU A 16 -2.94 4.04 14.90
CA LEU A 16 -2.29 2.78 15.31
C LEU A 16 -2.79 2.27 16.67
N HIS A 17 -3.17 3.17 17.56
CA HIS A 17 -3.65 2.84 18.90
C HIS A 17 -5.17 2.68 18.98
N GLU A 18 -5.90 2.95 17.89
CA GLU A 18 -7.31 2.60 17.80
C GLU A 18 -7.48 1.08 17.66
N LYS A 19 -8.30 0.49 18.55
CA LYS A 19 -8.56 -0.96 18.57
C LYS A 19 -9.50 -1.43 17.46
N VAL A 20 -9.95 -0.53 16.59
CA VAL A 20 -10.90 -0.84 15.52
C VAL A 20 -10.12 -1.41 14.35
N GLU A 21 -10.11 -2.74 14.24
CA GLU A 21 -9.62 -3.40 13.05
C GLU A 21 -10.59 -3.07 11.90
N ILE A 22 -10.11 -2.29 10.92
CA ILE A 22 -10.91 -1.94 9.75
C ILE A 22 -10.98 -3.19 8.87
N GLU A 23 -12.18 -3.77 8.79
CA GLU A 23 -12.45 -4.88 7.89
C GLU A 23 -12.09 -4.50 6.45
N SER A 24 -11.32 -5.38 5.80
CA SER A 24 -11.03 -5.21 4.38
C SER A 24 -12.33 -5.18 3.59
N PRO A 25 -12.48 -4.27 2.60
CA PRO A 25 -13.64 -4.29 1.73
C PRO A 25 -13.81 -5.65 1.05
N GLY A 26 -15.05 -6.12 0.85
CA GLY A 26 -15.31 -7.45 0.27
C GLY A 26 -14.67 -7.67 -1.11
N TRP A 27 -14.44 -6.61 -1.88
CA TRP A 27 -13.74 -6.68 -3.17
C TRP A 27 -12.23 -6.94 -3.04
N HIS A 28 -11.60 -6.59 -1.90
CA HIS A 28 -10.15 -6.66 -1.71
C HIS A 28 -9.62 -8.08 -1.89
N GLN A 29 -10.35 -9.07 -1.36
CA GLN A 29 -10.01 -10.48 -1.52
C GLN A 29 -9.93 -10.90 -2.99
N ASN A 30 -10.84 -10.42 -3.84
CA ASN A 30 -10.85 -10.76 -5.26
C ASN A 30 -9.66 -10.16 -6.01
N VAL A 31 -9.28 -8.93 -5.68
CA VAL A 31 -8.07 -8.29 -6.22
C VAL A 31 -6.81 -9.08 -5.85
N LEU A 32 -6.67 -9.47 -4.58
CA LEU A 32 -5.53 -10.27 -4.13
C LEU A 32 -5.50 -11.64 -4.81
N LYS A 33 -6.64 -12.32 -4.95
CA LYS A 33 -6.74 -13.60 -5.65
C LYS A 33 -6.28 -13.48 -7.11
N ASN A 34 -6.73 -12.44 -7.83
CA ASN A 34 -6.34 -12.19 -9.21
C ASN A 34 -4.82 -11.94 -9.32
N ARG A 35 -4.28 -11.03 -8.49
CA ARG A 35 -2.84 -10.75 -8.46
C ARG A 35 -2.00 -12.00 -8.18
N LYS A 36 -2.40 -12.83 -7.22
CA LYS A 36 -1.71 -14.10 -6.92
C LYS A 36 -1.71 -15.06 -8.12
N LYS A 37 -2.83 -15.17 -8.84
CA LYS A 37 -2.91 -16.00 -10.06
C LYS A 37 -1.94 -15.52 -11.14
N ARG A 38 -1.90 -14.22 -11.40
CA ARG A 38 -0.98 -13.63 -12.40
C ARG A 38 0.49 -13.86 -12.02
N ILE A 39 0.84 -13.72 -10.75
CA ILE A 39 2.18 -14.02 -10.25
C ILE A 39 2.53 -15.50 -10.49
N ALA A 40 1.64 -16.41 -10.13
CA ALA A 40 1.88 -17.85 -10.31
C ALA A 40 1.97 -18.26 -11.80
N ALA A 41 1.27 -17.55 -12.68
CA ALA A 41 1.31 -17.77 -14.13
C ALA A 41 2.54 -17.13 -14.81
N GLY A 42 3.37 -16.36 -14.09
CA GLY A 42 4.48 -15.62 -14.68
C GLY A 42 4.05 -14.37 -15.48
N GLU A 43 2.82 -13.92 -15.32
CA GLU A 43 2.22 -12.75 -16.02
C GLU A 43 2.35 -11.44 -15.22
N ALA A 44 3.12 -11.47 -14.14
CA ALA A 44 3.37 -10.33 -13.28
C ALA A 44 4.83 -9.89 -13.39
N GLU A 45 5.03 -8.59 -13.60
CA GLU A 45 6.35 -7.95 -13.54
C GLU A 45 6.55 -7.34 -12.15
N PHE A 46 7.78 -7.42 -11.67
CA PHE A 46 8.19 -6.85 -10.39
C PHE A 46 9.16 -5.70 -10.64
N LEU A 47 8.91 -4.57 -9.99
CA LEU A 47 9.81 -3.43 -10.01
C LEU A 47 10.55 -3.37 -8.67
N SER A 48 11.85 -3.14 -8.74
CA SER A 48 12.63 -2.71 -7.59
C SER A 48 12.16 -1.31 -7.14
N LEU A 49 12.42 -0.98 -5.88
CA LEU A 49 12.12 0.36 -5.37
C LEU A 49 12.87 1.46 -6.13
N LYS A 50 14.05 1.15 -6.67
CA LYS A 50 14.84 2.07 -7.51
C LYS A 50 14.12 2.37 -8.83
N GLU A 51 13.63 1.33 -9.51
CA GLU A 51 12.87 1.48 -10.77
C GLU A 51 11.55 2.22 -10.53
N LEU A 52 10.83 1.87 -9.45
CA LEU A 52 9.60 2.56 -9.09
C LEU A 52 9.82 4.06 -8.84
N LYS A 53 10.88 4.41 -8.10
CA LYS A 53 11.22 5.81 -7.83
C LYS A 53 11.54 6.57 -9.13
N ALA A 54 12.29 5.94 -10.04
CA ALA A 54 12.62 6.54 -11.33
C ALA A 54 11.39 6.83 -12.19
N ILE A 55 10.34 6.00 -12.13
CA ILE A 55 9.08 6.23 -12.88
C ILE A 55 8.27 7.39 -12.27
N ARG A 56 8.22 7.47 -10.94
CA ARG A 56 7.39 8.46 -10.22
C ARG A 56 7.92 9.89 -10.31
N ASP A 57 9.25 10.04 -10.44
CA ASP A 57 9.91 11.34 -10.45
C ASP A 57 9.96 11.96 -11.88
N VAL A 58 9.22 11.40 -12.85
CA VAL A 58 8.96 11.92 -14.22
C VAL A 58 7.62 12.65 -14.27
#